data_AF-A0AAE1A032-F1
#
_entry.id   AF-A0AAE1A032-F1
#
_cell.length_a   1.000
_cell.length_b   1.000
_cell.length_c   1.000
_cell.angle_alpha   90.00
_cell.angle_beta   90.00
_cell.angle_gamma   90.00
#
_symmetry.space_group_name_H-M   'P 1'
#
loop_
_entity.id
_entity.type
_entity.pdbx_description
1 polymer ?
#
loop_
_entity_poly.entity_id
_entity_poly.type
_entity_poly.pdbx_seq_one_letter_code
_entity_poly.pdbx_strand_id
1 'polypeptide(L)'
;MKFDDIITELGEFGPYQRRIYLLTCLAPLCVSMQILGGVFIQATPDHRCALPGLPNDTYASQGTWHDDLVNASIPWDSDEKMFDQCKLRRIPGVWTMTRCPVIDGSRTEILLRALSLLILIWSAERKTWSRTPP
;
A
#
# COMPACT_ATOMS: atom_id res chain seq x y z
N MET A 1 24.18 20.17 28.40
CA MET A 1 25.42 19.35 28.40
C MET A 1 25.99 19.45 27.00
N LYS A 2 27.19 20.01 26.82
CA LYS A 2 27.78 20.20 25.48
C LYS A 2 28.41 18.87 25.03
N PHE A 3 27.58 18.04 24.40
CA PHE A 3 28.03 16.80 23.75
C PHE A 3 29.09 17.08 22.67
N ASP A 4 29.07 18.27 22.05
CA ASP A 4 30.07 18.70 21.07
C ASP A 4 31.50 18.69 21.61
N ASP A 5 31.72 19.11 22.86
CA ASP A 5 33.07 19.21 23.43
C ASP A 5 33.72 17.81 23.60
N ILE A 6 32.91 16.79 23.88
CA ILE A 6 33.34 15.39 24.06
C ILE A 6 33.69 14.75 22.70
N ILE A 7 32.99 15.15 21.63
CA ILE A 7 33.22 14.61 20.27
C ILE A 7 34.56 15.12 19.72
N THR A 8 34.96 16.35 20.05
CA THR A 8 36.28 16.89 19.70
C THR A 8 37.43 16.14 20.38
N GLU A 9 37.23 15.61 21.60
CA GLU A 9 38.28 14.92 22.35
C GLU A 9 38.46 13.45 21.93
N LEU A 10 37.40 12.81 21.39
CA LEU A 10 37.39 11.41 20.95
C LEU A 10 37.99 11.18 19.54
N GLY A 11 38.30 12.24 18.79
CA GLY A 11 38.82 12.19 17.42
C GLY A 11 37.72 12.20 16.34
N GLU A 12 38.06 12.68 15.14
CA GLU A 12 37.11 12.82 14.02
C GLU A 12 36.42 11.49 13.67
N PHE A 13 35.16 11.57 13.21
CA PHE A 13 34.37 10.42 12.77
C PHE A 13 35.14 9.56 11.75
N GLY A 14 35.53 8.36 12.18
CA GLY A 14 36.20 7.41 11.32
C GLY A 14 35.31 6.98 10.14
N PRO A 15 35.91 6.58 8.99
CA PRO A 15 35.16 6.16 7.80
C PRO A 15 34.22 4.98 8.06
N TYR A 16 34.55 4.13 9.05
CA TYR A 16 33.71 3.03 9.51
C TYR A 16 32.44 3.52 10.22
N GLN A 17 32.59 4.45 11.16
CA GLN A 17 31.47 5.04 11.90
C GLN A 17 30.52 5.79 10.97
N ARG A 18 31.06 6.47 9.96
CA ARG A 18 30.26 7.14 8.91
C ARG A 18 29.42 6.16 8.09
N ARG A 19 29.94 4.96 7.78
CA ARG A 19 29.19 3.92 7.05
C ARG A 19 28.03 3.35 7.87
N ILE A 20 28.28 3.03 9.14
CA ILE A 20 27.24 2.52 10.05
C ILE A 20 26.15 3.56 10.29
N TYR A 21 26.54 4.83 10.47
CA TYR A 21 25.58 5.92 10.64
C TYR A 21 24.67 6.05 9.41
N LEU A 22 25.23 6.00 8.20
CA LEU A 22 24.44 6.01 6.97
C LEU A 22 23.50 4.81 6.84
N LEU A 23 23.95 3.60 7.16
CA LEU A 23 23.11 2.39 7.13
C LEU A 23 21.96 2.47 8.15
N THR A 24 22.26 2.95 9.35
CA THR A 24 21.29 3.13 10.44
C THR A 24 20.23 4.18 10.08
N CYS A 25 20.60 5.21 9.31
CA CYS A 25 19.64 6.19 8.80
C CYS A 25 18.84 5.67 7.59
N LEU A 26 19.41 4.81 6.74
CA LEU A 26 18.73 4.30 5.55
C LEU A 26 17.65 3.25 5.86
N ALA A 27 17.86 2.41 6.86
CA ALA A 27 16.87 1.39 7.27
C ALA A 27 15.48 1.98 7.63
N PRO A 28 15.36 3.00 8.51
CA PRO A 28 14.06 3.58 8.86
C PRO A 28 13.42 4.36 7.71
N LEU A 29 14.20 4.91 6.77
CA LEU A 29 13.66 5.58 5.58
C LEU A 29 12.85 4.59 4.74
N CYS A 30 13.37 3.39 4.49
CA CYS A 30 12.65 2.34 3.76
C CYS A 30 11.34 1.95 4.46
N VAL A 31 11.36 1.81 5.78
CA VAL A 31 10.16 1.46 6.58
C VAL A 31 9.12 2.58 6.51
N SER A 32 9.55 3.84 6.61
CA SER A 32 8.65 4.98 6.54
C SER A 32 7.92 5.07 5.18
N MET A 33 8.62 4.80 4.07
CA MET A 33 8.02 4.78 2.73
C MET A 33 6.94 3.71 2.60
N GLN A 34 7.13 2.54 3.23
CA GLN A 34 6.13 1.45 3.22
C GLN A 34 4.88 1.82 4.00
N ILE A 35 5.04 2.44 5.18
CA ILE A 35 3.92 2.88 6.01
C ILE A 35 3.12 3.96 5.28
N LEU A 36 3.81 4.93 4.67
CA LEU A 36 3.16 5.98 3.87
C LEU A 36 2.37 5.39 2.70
N GLY A 37 2.92 4.39 1.99
CA GLY A 37 2.21 3.68 0.92
C GLY A 37 0.93 2.99 1.40
N GLY A 38 0.94 2.43 2.62
CA GLY A 38 -0.23 1.78 3.22
C GLY A 38 -1.42 2.73 3.39
N VAL A 39 -1.17 3.99 3.77
CA VAL A 39 -2.22 5.00 3.99
C VAL A 39 -2.98 5.29 2.69
N PHE A 40 -2.28 5.40 1.56
CA PHE A 40 -2.92 5.65 0.25
C PHE A 40 -3.76 4.48 -0.24
N ILE A 41 -3.37 3.25 0.13
CA ILE A 41 -4.08 2.03 -0.27
C ILE A 41 -5.29 1.76 0.63
N GLN A 42 -5.25 2.21 1.88
CA GLN A 42 -6.33 2.02 2.85
C GLN A 42 -7.48 3.01 2.66
N ALA A 43 -7.26 4.12 1.98
CA ALA A 43 -8.33 4.99 1.52
C ALA A 43 -9.15 4.25 0.45
N THR A 44 -10.32 3.75 0.82
CA THR A 44 -11.30 3.22 -0.12
C THR A 44 -12.11 4.39 -0.69
N PRO A 45 -11.94 4.74 -1.98
CA PRO A 45 -12.79 5.75 -2.59
C PRO A 45 -14.24 5.24 -2.68
N ASP A 46 -15.17 6.15 -2.89
CA ASP A 46 -16.54 5.79 -3.24
C ASP A 46 -16.52 4.95 -4.51
N HIS A 47 -16.89 3.69 -4.38
CA HIS A 47 -16.85 2.73 -5.46
C HIS A 47 -18.16 1.98 -5.53
N ARG A 48 -18.50 1.57 -6.75
CA ARG A 48 -19.60 0.66 -7.02
C ARG A 48 -19.09 -0.43 -7.95
N CYS A 49 -19.79 -1.54 -7.97
CA CYS A 49 -19.43 -2.60 -8.88
C CYS A 49 -19.66 -2.21 -10.33
N ALA A 50 -18.75 -2.63 -11.20
CA ALA A 50 -18.92 -2.50 -12.63
C ALA A 50 -20.17 -3.27 -13.05
N LEU A 51 -21.06 -2.60 -13.78
CA LEU A 51 -22.21 -3.28 -14.35
C LEU A 51 -21.70 -4.28 -15.41
N PRO A 52 -22.04 -5.57 -15.26
CA PRO A 52 -21.67 -6.54 -16.27
C PRO A 52 -22.34 -6.14 -17.61
N GLY A 53 -21.63 -6.35 -18.72
CA GLY A 53 -22.06 -5.98 -20.08
C GLY A 53 -21.83 -4.55 -20.52
N LEU A 54 -21.40 -3.67 -19.61
CA LEU A 54 -20.97 -2.33 -19.96
C LEU A 54 -19.45 -2.21 -19.77
N PRO A 55 -18.64 -2.39 -20.83
CA PRO A 55 -17.18 -2.42 -20.71
C PRO A 55 -16.56 -1.06 -20.36
N ASN A 56 -17.30 0.04 -20.48
CA ASN A 56 -16.88 1.39 -20.14
C ASN A 56 -17.73 1.99 -19.00
N ASP A 57 -18.05 1.18 -17.99
CA ASP A 57 -18.78 1.65 -16.82
C ASP A 57 -17.85 2.48 -15.91
N THR A 58 -18.23 3.73 -15.66
CA THR A 58 -17.50 4.65 -14.77
C THR A 58 -18.41 5.11 -13.64
N TYR A 59 -17.85 5.48 -12.48
CA TYR A 59 -18.66 5.93 -11.34
C TYR A 59 -19.52 7.17 -11.67
N ALA A 60 -19.01 8.05 -12.54
CA ALA A 60 -19.72 9.25 -12.98
C ALA A 60 -20.93 8.91 -13.88
N SER A 61 -21.99 9.72 -13.78
CA SER A 61 -23.16 9.63 -14.66
C SER A 61 -22.74 9.90 -16.11
N GLN A 62 -23.02 8.94 -17.00
CA GLN A 62 -22.84 9.07 -18.45
C GLN A 62 -24.13 9.52 -19.17
N GLY A 63 -25.14 9.95 -18.41
CA GLY A 63 -26.45 10.36 -18.88
C GLY A 63 -27.59 9.62 -18.18
N THR A 64 -28.83 10.03 -18.46
CA THR A 64 -30.03 9.52 -17.77
C THR A 64 -30.21 8.00 -17.92
N TRP A 65 -29.88 7.46 -19.10
CA TRP A 65 -29.94 6.01 -19.36
C TRP A 65 -29.00 5.20 -18.45
N HIS A 66 -27.86 5.79 -18.08
CA HIS A 66 -26.85 5.17 -17.23
C HIS A 66 -27.29 5.22 -15.78
N ASP A 67 -27.82 6.36 -15.33
CA ASP A 67 -28.36 6.53 -13.99
C ASP A 67 -29.57 5.61 -13.73
N ASP A 68 -30.48 5.48 -14.70
CA ASP A 68 -31.62 4.57 -14.62
C ASP A 68 -31.18 3.11 -14.50
N LEU A 69 -30.14 2.73 -15.25
CA LEU A 69 -29.58 1.38 -15.24
C LEU A 69 -28.85 1.08 -13.92
N VAL A 70 -28.11 2.05 -13.38
CA VAL A 70 -27.47 1.94 -12.06
C VAL A 70 -28.51 1.81 -10.96
N ASN A 71 -29.57 2.64 -10.99
CA ASN A 71 -30.65 2.60 -10.01
C ASN A 71 -31.47 1.30 -10.07
N ALA A 72 -31.64 0.72 -11.26
CA ALA A 72 -32.32 -0.57 -11.43
C ALA A 72 -31.48 -1.76 -10.95
N SER A 73 -30.14 -1.68 -11.09
CA SER A 73 -29.23 -2.79 -10.81
C SER A 73 -28.63 -2.78 -9.40
N ILE A 74 -28.36 -1.61 -8.83
CA ILE A 74 -27.69 -1.48 -7.53
C ILE A 74 -28.73 -1.03 -6.48
N PRO A 75 -28.87 -1.75 -5.35
CA PRO A 75 -29.72 -1.30 -4.26
C PRO A 75 -29.23 0.04 -3.70
N TRP A 76 -30.18 0.92 -3.41
CA TRP A 76 -29.92 2.14 -2.64
C TRP A 76 -29.95 1.81 -1.15
N ASP A 77 -28.90 2.19 -0.42
CA ASP A 77 -28.87 2.11 1.03
C ASP A 77 -29.41 3.41 1.63
N SER A 78 -30.50 3.31 2.39
CA SER A 78 -31.11 4.47 3.06
C SER A 78 -30.27 5.03 4.20
N ASP A 79 -29.45 4.17 4.83
CA ASP A 79 -28.72 4.53 6.04
C ASP A 79 -27.46 5.32 5.68
N GLU A 80 -26.75 4.88 4.65
CA GLU A 80 -25.54 5.52 4.14
C GLU A 80 -25.82 6.59 3.08
N LYS A 81 -27.06 6.68 2.58
CA LYS A 81 -27.48 7.57 1.47
C LYS A 81 -26.59 7.40 0.22
N MET A 82 -26.18 6.17 -0.05
CA MET A 82 -25.32 5.82 -1.17
C MET A 82 -25.75 4.47 -1.76
N PHE A 83 -25.33 4.20 -3.00
CA PHE A 83 -25.49 2.89 -3.60
C PHE A 83 -24.62 1.84 -2.91
N ASP A 84 -25.16 0.62 -2.77
CA ASP A 84 -24.43 -0.53 -2.23
C ASP A 84 -23.13 -0.80 -3.02
N GLN A 85 -21.98 -0.83 -2.34
CA GLN A 85 -20.67 -0.99 -2.98
C GLN A 85 -20.38 -2.43 -3.41
N CYS A 86 -20.99 -3.41 -2.75
CA CYS A 86 -20.68 -4.84 -2.91
C CYS A 86 -21.82 -5.69 -3.47
N LYS A 87 -23.04 -5.16 -3.53
CA LYS A 87 -24.25 -5.94 -3.85
C LYS A 87 -24.85 -5.50 -5.17
N LEU A 88 -25.34 -6.47 -5.93
CA LEU A 88 -26.09 -6.26 -7.16
C LEU A 88 -27.42 -7.00 -7.08
N ARG A 89 -28.48 -6.40 -7.61
CA ARG A 89 -29.77 -7.06 -7.77
C ARG A 89 -29.65 -8.11 -8.88
N ARG A 90 -30.17 -9.31 -8.60
CA ARG A 90 -30.26 -10.36 -9.61
C ARG A 90 -31.36 -10.01 -10.60
N ILE A 91 -31.00 -9.80 -11.88
CA ILE A 91 -31.95 -9.57 -12.96
C ILE A 91 -31.98 -10.81 -13.87
N PRO A 92 -33.01 -11.66 -13.79
CA PRO A 92 -33.10 -12.86 -14.62
C PRO A 92 -33.15 -12.47 -16.11
N GLY A 93 -32.28 -13.08 -16.93
CA GLY A 93 -32.22 -12.85 -18.38
C GLY A 93 -31.22 -11.78 -18.84
N VAL A 94 -30.55 -11.07 -17.91
CA VAL A 94 -29.51 -10.08 -18.24
C VAL A 94 -28.17 -10.48 -17.61
N TRP A 95 -28.13 -10.74 -16.30
CA TRP A 95 -26.92 -11.11 -15.56
C TRP A 95 -27.20 -12.16 -14.49
N THR A 96 -26.32 -13.15 -14.33
CA THR A 96 -26.50 -14.28 -13.40
C THR A 96 -25.80 -14.09 -12.04
N MET A 97 -24.96 -13.06 -11.90
CA MET A 97 -24.18 -12.80 -10.68
C MET A 97 -24.93 -11.92 -9.67
N THR A 98 -24.75 -12.25 -8.39
CA THR A 98 -25.26 -11.47 -7.23
C THR A 98 -24.13 -10.82 -6.42
N ARG A 99 -22.88 -11.12 -6.77
CA ARG A 99 -21.67 -10.55 -6.20
C ARG A 99 -20.76 -10.09 -7.31
N CYS A 100 -19.95 -9.10 -6.98
CA CYS A 100 -19.01 -8.50 -7.90
C CYS A 100 -17.80 -9.41 -8.11
N PRO A 101 -17.25 -9.47 -9.33
CA PRO A 101 -16.04 -10.23 -9.59
C PRO A 101 -14.87 -9.65 -8.78
N VAL A 102 -14.19 -10.51 -8.02
CA VAL A 102 -13.01 -10.11 -7.23
C VAL A 102 -11.85 -9.89 -8.21
N ILE A 103 -11.27 -8.68 -8.20
CA ILE A 103 -10.02 -8.40 -8.90
C ILE A 103 -8.90 -8.85 -7.95
N ASP A 104 -8.28 -9.99 -8.22
CA ASP A 104 -7.17 -10.51 -7.42
C ASP A 104 -5.95 -9.58 -7.51
N GLY A 105 -5.73 -8.78 -6.47
CA GLY A 105 -4.50 -8.01 -6.27
C GLY A 105 -3.61 -8.71 -5.25
N SER A 106 -2.72 -9.59 -5.70
CA SER A 106 -1.80 -10.32 -4.83
C SER A 106 -0.78 -9.37 -4.15
N ARG A 107 -0.98 -9.09 -2.86
CA ARG A 107 -0.15 -8.16 -2.05
C ARG A 107 1.12 -8.78 -1.44
N THR A 108 1.50 -10.02 -1.78
CA THR A 108 2.49 -10.80 -1.01
C THR A 108 3.96 -10.66 -1.44
N GLU A 109 4.26 -10.07 -2.60
CA GLU A 109 5.63 -10.03 -3.16
C GLU A 109 6.54 -8.97 -2.51
N ILE A 110 6.00 -7.85 -2.03
CA ILE A 110 6.80 -6.70 -1.55
C ILE A 110 7.44 -6.99 -0.19
N LEU A 111 6.69 -7.62 0.72
CA LEU A 111 7.17 -7.96 2.07
C LEU A 111 8.31 -8.98 2.04
N LEU A 112 8.25 -9.97 1.13
CA LEU A 112 9.30 -10.97 0.96
C LEU A 112 10.61 -10.36 0.44
N ARG A 113 10.51 -9.38 -0.47
CA ARG A 113 11.67 -8.67 -1.05
C ARG A 113 12.29 -7.68 -0.06
N ALA A 114 11.49 -7.03 0.78
CA ALA A 114 12.01 -6.15 1.83
C ALA A 114 12.73 -6.93 2.94
N LEU A 115 12.16 -8.05 3.40
CA LEU A 115 12.79 -8.92 4.40
C LEU A 115 14.09 -9.53 3.90
N SER A 116 14.15 -9.98 2.64
CA SER A 116 15.39 -10.52 2.06
C SER A 116 16.48 -9.45 1.93
N LEU A 117 16.15 -8.21 1.55
CA LEU A 117 17.11 -7.11 1.55
C LEU A 117 17.62 -6.78 2.96
N LEU A 118 16.76 -6.74 3.97
CA LEU A 118 17.18 -6.52 5.36
C LEU A 118 18.06 -7.65 5.89
N ILE A 119 17.74 -8.91 5.56
CA ILE A 119 18.58 -10.07 5.92
C ILE A 119 19.94 -9.99 5.22
N LEU A 120 19.99 -9.56 3.95
CA LEU A 120 21.25 -9.40 3.21
C LEU A 120 22.09 -8.24 3.76
N ILE A 121 21.46 -7.11 4.09
CA ILE A 121 22.13 -5.96 4.74
C ILE A 121 22.69 -6.41 6.09
N TRP A 122 21.88 -7.07 6.92
CA TRP A 122 22.33 -7.57 8.21
C TRP A 122 23.41 -8.66 8.11
N SER A 123 23.35 -9.51 7.09
CA SER A 123 24.37 -10.53 6.79
C SER A 123 25.68 -9.92 6.29
N ALA A 124 25.61 -8.89 5.46
CA ALA A 124 26.77 -8.13 5.01
C ALA A 124 27.44 -7.39 6.18
N GLU A 125 26.64 -6.80 7.06
CA GLU A 125 27.10 -6.05 8.23
C GLU A 125 27.76 -6.97 9.27
N ARG A 126 27.20 -8.17 9.51
CA ARG A 126 27.84 -9.21 10.35
C ARG A 126 29.22 -9.63 9.82
N LYS A 127 29.37 -9.78 8.49
CA LYS A 127 30.66 -10.11 7.87
C LYS A 127 31.67 -8.97 7.99
N THR A 128 31.22 -7.71 7.95
CA THR A 128 32.13 -6.56 8.14
C THR A 128 32.66 -6.46 9.57
N TRP A 129 31.84 -6.74 10.58
CA TRP A 129 32.26 -6.81 11.99
C TRP A 129 33.23 -7.96 12.27
N SER A 130 33.13 -9.08 11.55
CA SER A 130 34.10 -10.19 11.70
C SER A 130 35.49 -9.94 11.09
N ARG A 131 35.68 -8.83 10.35
CA ARG A 131 36.94 -8.53 9.63
C ARG A 131 37.72 -7.33 10.20
N THR A 132 37.20 -6.63 11.19
CA THR A 132 37.93 -5.58 11.90
C THR A 132 38.82 -6.22 12.97
N PRO A 133 40.15 -6.17 12.86
CA PRO A 133 41.03 -6.58 13.95
C PRO A 133 40.87 -5.61 15.14
N PRO A 134 41.15 -6.08 16.38
CA PRO A 134 41.03 -5.31 17.60
C PRO A 134 41.95 -4.08 17.64
#